data_AF-A0A920REM5-F1
#
_entry.id   AF-A0A920REM5-F1
#
_cell.length_a   1.000
_cell.length_b   1.000
_cell.length_c   1.000
_cell.angle_alpha   90.00
_cell.angle_beta   90.00
_cell.angle_gamma   90.00
#
_symmetry.space_group_name_H-M   'P 1'
#
loop_
_entity.id
_entity.type
_entity.pdbx_description
1 polymer ?
#
loop_
_entity_poly.entity_id
_entity_poly.type
_entity_poly.pdbx_seq_one_letter_code
_entity_poly.pdbx_strand_id
1 'polypeptide(L)'
;MNAEPKDAENIEIIHAADICYVGQSHYLDITVDLADPSVLDSIYSDFIRAHEQVFGYSTESPARIVNLRSIHRSRGRETDVPITIDPISGNPLKERRSVIFDTDSSIEIDILDRVCLPVGAVINGPAIIEQADTTTVLHKSWTAMALESGELLLKKE
;
A
#
# COMPACT_ATOMS: atom_id res chain seq x y z
N MET A 1 -7.62 26.81 14.33
CA MET A 1 -8.11 25.45 14.65
C MET A 1 -9.51 25.41 15.29
N ASN A 2 -10.16 26.55 15.60
CA ASN A 2 -11.52 26.58 16.19
C ASN A 2 -12.67 26.53 15.15
N ALA A 3 -12.40 26.15 13.90
CA ALA A 3 -13.37 26.25 12.80
C ALA A 3 -13.88 24.89 12.29
N GLU A 4 -13.37 23.77 12.80
CA GLU A 4 -13.81 22.43 12.40
C GLU A 4 -14.59 21.74 13.54
N PRO A 5 -15.62 20.94 13.21
CA PRO A 5 -16.49 20.30 14.19
C PRO A 5 -15.70 19.43 15.17
N LYS A 6 -15.99 19.60 16.46
CA LYS A 6 -15.32 19.00 17.63
C LYS A 6 -15.65 17.52 17.84
N ASP A 7 -15.76 16.73 16.78
CA ASP A 7 -15.86 15.27 16.91
C ASP A 7 -14.47 14.61 17.00
N ALA A 8 -13.49 15.38 17.46
CA ALA A 8 -12.08 14.99 17.52
C ALA A 8 -11.75 14.41 18.90
N GLU A 9 -12.32 13.27 19.25
CA GLU A 9 -11.96 12.55 20.49
C GLU A 9 -10.55 11.92 20.43
N ASN A 10 -9.80 12.07 19.33
CA ASN A 10 -8.41 11.61 19.27
C ASN A 10 -7.59 12.38 18.22
N ILE A 11 -7.10 13.58 18.56
CA ILE A 11 -6.13 14.31 17.73
C ILE A 11 -4.73 13.87 18.12
N GLU A 12 -4.06 13.16 17.22
CA GLU A 12 -2.63 12.88 17.29
C GLU A 12 -1.88 14.12 16.79
N ILE A 13 -0.95 14.65 17.60
CA ILE A 13 -0.10 15.79 17.22
C ILE A 13 1.31 15.26 17.01
N ILE A 14 1.87 15.47 15.82
CA ILE A 14 3.22 15.04 15.44
C ILE A 14 4.03 16.29 15.10
N HIS A 15 5.21 16.42 15.68
CA HIS A 15 6.16 17.48 15.34
C HIS A 15 7.26 16.93 14.44
N ALA A 16 7.69 17.72 13.47
CA ALA A 16 8.74 17.34 12.53
C ALA A 16 9.64 18.54 12.19
N ALA A 17 10.90 18.27 11.88
CA ALA A 17 11.90 19.22 11.46
C ALA A 17 12.55 18.76 10.16
N ASP A 18 12.66 19.67 9.19
CA ASP A 18 13.42 19.46 7.97
C ASP A 18 14.88 19.81 8.24
N ILE A 19 15.79 18.84 8.16
CA ILE A 19 17.20 19.01 8.53
C ILE A 19 18.12 18.67 7.34
N CYS A 20 19.17 19.48 7.14
CA CYS A 20 20.26 19.17 6.22
C CYS A 20 21.62 19.61 6.77
N TYR A 21 22.71 19.06 6.23
CA TYR A 21 24.05 19.59 6.53
C TYR A 21 24.18 21.04 6.02
N VAL A 22 24.96 21.86 6.72
CA VAL A 22 25.29 23.21 6.26
C VAL A 22 26.02 23.12 4.91
N GLY A 23 25.51 23.83 3.91
CA GLY A 23 26.01 23.78 2.53
C GLY A 23 25.27 22.81 1.61
N GLN A 24 24.39 21.96 2.14
CA GLN A 24 23.51 21.11 1.34
C GLN A 24 22.16 21.78 1.03
N SER A 25 21.60 21.43 -0.13
CA SER A 25 20.30 21.91 -0.61
C SER A 25 19.13 20.97 -0.31
N HIS A 26 19.37 19.67 -0.14
CA HIS A 26 18.34 18.67 0.16
C HIS A 26 18.28 18.41 1.67
N TYR A 27 17.07 18.32 2.21
CA TYR A 27 16.80 18.06 3.62
C TYR A 27 16.01 16.76 3.80
N LEU A 28 16.08 16.21 5.01
CA LEU A 28 15.32 15.05 5.46
C LEU A 28 14.32 15.48 6.53
N ASP A 29 13.16 14.84 6.52
CA ASP A 29 12.10 15.01 7.52
C ASP A 29 12.43 14.15 8.75
N ILE A 30 12.62 14.80 9.89
CA ILE A 30 12.95 14.16 11.16
C ILE A 30 11.83 14.43 12.14
N THR A 31 11.21 13.37 12.66
CA THR A 31 10.20 13.48 13.71
C THR A 31 10.85 14.02 15.00
N VAL A 32 10.15 14.94 15.66
CA VAL A 32 10.63 15.63 16.86
C VAL A 32 9.76 15.22 18.04
N ASP A 33 10.39 14.63 19.05
CA ASP A 33 9.76 14.45 20.35
C ASP A 33 10.00 15.68 21.22
N LEU A 34 8.98 16.54 21.37
CA LEU A 34 9.09 17.73 22.21
C LEU A 34 9.10 17.42 23.71
N ALA A 35 8.79 16.20 24.13
CA ALA A 35 8.89 15.79 25.52
C ALA A 35 10.33 15.42 25.92
N ASP A 36 11.21 15.18 24.95
CA ASP A 36 12.62 14.87 25.19
C ASP A 36 13.38 16.10 25.69
N PRO A 37 13.95 16.08 26.92
CA PRO A 37 14.78 17.18 27.42
C PRO A 37 16.05 17.43 26.59
N SER A 38 16.51 16.43 25.85
CA SER A 38 17.67 16.45 24.95
C SER A 38 17.28 16.53 23.47
N VAL A 39 16.09 17.08 23.16
CA VAL A 39 15.51 17.09 21.80
C VAL A 39 16.48 17.51 20.70
N LEU A 40 17.34 18.51 20.92
CA LEU A 40 18.30 18.98 19.90
C LEU A 40 19.37 17.92 19.55
N ASP A 41 19.85 17.18 20.55
CA ASP A 41 20.84 16.12 20.33
C ASP A 41 20.19 14.90 19.68
N SER A 42 18.95 14.58 20.09
CA SER A 42 18.17 13.47 19.54
C SER A 42 17.81 13.69 18.07
N ILE A 43 17.28 14.88 17.71
CA ILE A 43 16.94 15.17 16.30
C ILE A 43 18.19 15.20 15.41
N TYR A 44 19.34 15.62 15.92
CA TYR A 44 20.59 15.60 15.18
C TYR A 44 21.09 14.16 14.96
N SER A 45 21.02 13.32 16.01
CA SER A 45 21.37 11.90 15.94
C SER A 45 20.45 11.12 15.00
N ASP A 46 19.15 11.43 15.01
CA ASP A 46 18.17 10.82 14.11
C ASP A 46 18.36 11.31 12.67
N PHE A 47 18.73 12.57 12.47
CA PHE A 47 19.14 13.08 11.15
C PHE A 47 20.34 12.32 10.59
N ILE A 48 21.41 12.12 11.39
CA ILE A 48 22.59 11.35 10.97
C ILE A 48 22.17 9.94 10.54
N ARG A 49 21.34 9.27 11.33
CA ARG A 49 20.85 7.91 11.03
C ARG A 49 20.01 7.87 9.76
N ALA A 50 19.10 8.84 9.58
CA ALA A 50 18.27 8.94 8.39
C ALA A 50 19.12 9.21 7.14
N HIS A 51 20.13 10.06 7.25
CA HIS A 51 21.05 10.35 6.14
C HIS A 51 21.83 9.09 5.71
N GLU A 52 22.31 8.29 6.66
CA GLU A 52 22.94 6.99 6.37
C GLU A 52 21.98 6.04 5.64
N GLN A 53 20.73 5.93 6.10
CA GLN A 53 19.74 5.05 5.49
C GLN A 53 19.36 5.47 4.06
N VAL A 54 19.23 6.77 3.81
CA VAL A 54 18.79 7.30 2.50
C VAL A 54 19.94 7.35 1.50
N PHE A 55 21.14 7.74 1.93
CA PHE A 55 22.27 8.02 1.03
C PHE A 55 23.44 7.04 1.15
N GLY A 56 23.43 6.13 2.12
CA GLY A 56 24.49 5.14 2.35
C GLY A 56 25.77 5.72 2.98
N TYR A 57 25.70 6.94 3.52
CA TYR A 57 26.77 7.56 4.30
C TYR A 57 26.19 8.67 5.19
N SER A 58 26.94 9.09 6.21
CA SER A 58 26.61 10.20 7.12
C SER A 58 27.89 10.82 7.69
N THR A 59 27.80 12.03 8.26
CA THR A 59 28.94 12.72 8.87
C THR A 59 28.51 13.41 10.17
N GLU A 60 29.48 13.75 11.02
CA GLU A 60 29.24 14.60 12.22
C GLU A 60 29.37 16.10 11.89
N SER A 61 29.09 16.48 10.64
CA SER A 61 29.18 17.87 10.22
C SER A 61 28.02 18.70 10.77
N PRO A 62 28.19 20.02 10.96
CA PRO A 62 27.11 20.89 11.38
C PRO A 62 25.89 20.79 10.46
N ALA A 63 24.72 20.63 11.06
CA ALA A 63 23.43 20.63 10.37
C ALA A 63 22.61 21.87 10.70
N ARG A 64 21.60 22.15 9.89
CA ARG A 64 20.65 23.24 10.08
C ARG A 64 19.22 22.71 9.95
N ILE A 65 18.33 23.27 10.76
CA ILE A 65 16.89 23.13 10.58
C ILE A 65 16.46 24.13 9.51
N VAL A 66 15.78 23.64 8.48
CA VAL A 66 15.25 24.43 7.36
C VAL A 66 13.81 24.83 7.65
N ASN A 67 12.98 23.89 8.11
CA ASN A 67 11.58 24.13 8.47
C ASN A 67 11.20 23.36 9.74
N LEU A 68 10.14 23.83 10.40
CA LEU A 68 9.47 23.14 11.50
C LEU A 68 7.99 22.94 11.14
N ARG A 69 7.43 21.78 11.45
CA ARG A 69 6.04 21.40 11.16
C ARG A 69 5.35 20.82 12.40
N SER A 70 4.08 21.17 12.57
CA SER A 70 3.17 20.53 13.54
C SER A 70 1.99 19.96 12.75
N ILE A 71 1.83 18.65 12.79
CA ILE A 71 0.83 17.90 12.05
C ILE A 71 -0.22 17.46 13.05
N HIS A 72 -1.45 17.93 12.88
CA HIS A 72 -2.58 17.54 13.69
C HIS A 72 -3.42 16.55 12.91
N ARG A 73 -3.38 15.29 13.31
CA ARG A 73 -4.06 14.18 12.64
C ARG A 73 -5.25 13.74 13.48
N SER A 74 -6.45 13.94 12.96
CA SER A 74 -7.65 13.30 13.48
C SER A 74 -7.81 11.96 12.78
N ARG A 75 -7.92 10.86 13.54
CA ARG A 75 -8.34 9.59 12.96
C ARG A 75 -9.86 9.62 12.84
N GLY A 76 -10.37 9.60 11.60
CA GLY A 76 -11.78 9.28 11.37
C GLY A 76 -12.10 7.90 11.95
N ARG A 77 -13.38 7.62 12.20
CA ARG A 77 -13.79 6.24 12.51
C ARG A 77 -13.34 5.36 11.35
N GLU A 78 -12.43 4.44 11.62
CA GLU A 78 -12.15 3.30 10.76
C GLU A 78 -13.46 2.51 10.73
N THR A 79 -14.27 2.76 9.70
CA THR A 79 -15.32 1.80 9.37
C THR A 79 -14.59 0.62 8.79
N ASP A 80 -14.35 -0.39 9.63
CA ASP A 80 -14.15 -1.76 9.18
C ASP A 80 -15.42 -2.12 8.44
N VAL A 81 -15.49 -1.78 7.15
CA VAL A 81 -16.46 -2.34 6.24
C VAL A 81 -15.84 -3.68 5.87
N PRO A 82 -16.28 -4.82 6.45
CA PRO A 82 -15.82 -6.10 5.96
C PRO A 82 -16.23 -6.16 4.48
N ILE A 83 -15.25 -6.15 3.60
CA ILE A 83 -15.44 -6.45 2.17
C ILE A 83 -15.55 -7.98 2.07
N THR A 84 -16.46 -8.58 2.84
CA THR A 84 -16.79 -9.98 2.68
C THR A 84 -17.70 -10.04 1.46
N ILE A 85 -17.13 -10.47 0.34
CA ILE A 85 -17.92 -10.74 -0.86
C ILE A 85 -18.45 -12.16 -0.72
N ASP A 86 -19.72 -12.28 -0.36
CA ASP A 86 -20.41 -13.56 -0.50
C ASP A 86 -20.50 -13.88 -1.99
N PRO A 87 -19.94 -15.01 -2.45
CA PRO A 87 -20.06 -15.40 -3.85
C PRO A 87 -21.55 -15.57 -4.18
N ILE A 88 -21.96 -15.06 -5.34
CA ILE A 88 -23.28 -15.40 -5.88
C ILE A 88 -23.27 -16.90 -6.14
N SER A 89 -24.25 -17.61 -5.57
CA SER A 89 -24.41 -19.04 -5.82
C SER A 89 -24.53 -19.30 -7.32
N GLY A 90 -23.58 -20.06 -7.88
CA GLY A 90 -23.52 -20.35 -9.31
C GLY A 90 -22.30 -21.17 -9.67
N ASN A 91 -22.23 -21.61 -10.94
CA ASN A 91 -21.01 -22.22 -11.48
C ASN A 91 -20.04 -21.10 -11.88
N PRO A 92 -18.80 -21.07 -11.34
CA PRO A 92 -17.80 -20.10 -11.78
C PRO A 92 -17.45 -20.24 -13.26
N LEU A 93 -17.53 -21.44 -13.83
CA LEU A 93 -17.25 -21.64 -15.25
C LEU A 93 -18.38 -21.03 -16.09
N LYS A 94 -18.09 -19.89 -16.71
CA LYS A 94 -19.01 -19.16 -17.58
C LYS A 94 -19.03 -19.78 -18.98
N GLU A 95 -17.86 -19.97 -19.56
CA GLU A 95 -17.67 -20.60 -20.86
C GLU A 95 -16.21 -21.03 -21.08
N ARG A 96 -15.95 -21.66 -22.23
CA ARG A 96 -14.59 -21.88 -22.73
C ARG A 96 -14.39 -21.11 -24.03
N ARG A 97 -13.22 -20.51 -24.20
CA ARG A 97 -12.90 -19.74 -25.39
C ARG A 97 -11.47 -20.01 -25.85
N SER A 98 -11.30 -20.11 -27.16
CA SER A 98 -10.00 -20.16 -27.81
C SER A 98 -9.31 -18.80 -27.68
N VAL A 99 -8.14 -18.79 -27.03
CA VAL A 99 -7.34 -17.59 -26.79
C VAL A 99 -5.90 -17.81 -27.24
N ILE A 100 -5.30 -16.76 -27.79
CA ILE A 100 -3.92 -16.75 -28.26
C ILE A 100 -3.09 -15.97 -27.24
N PHE A 101 -2.18 -16.65 -26.54
CA PHE A 101 -1.20 -16.03 -25.64
C PHE A 101 0.17 -15.82 -26.30
N ASP A 102 0.52 -16.71 -27.23
CA ASP A 102 1.77 -16.75 -27.99
C ASP A 102 1.42 -16.74 -29.49
N THR A 103 2.26 -16.17 -30.35
CA THR A 103 1.94 -15.80 -31.75
C THR A 103 1.34 -16.90 -32.63
N ASP A 104 1.62 -18.18 -32.35
CA ASP A 104 1.35 -19.28 -33.30
C ASP A 104 0.46 -20.40 -32.77
N SER A 105 -0.11 -20.25 -31.57
CA SER A 105 -1.02 -21.26 -31.03
C SER A 105 -2.19 -20.66 -30.26
N SER A 106 -3.40 -21.10 -30.62
CA SER A 106 -4.58 -20.89 -29.79
C SER A 106 -4.74 -22.06 -28.83
N ILE A 107 -5.19 -21.75 -27.62
CA ILE A 107 -5.54 -22.73 -26.59
C ILE A 107 -6.96 -22.44 -26.11
N GLU A 108 -7.76 -23.49 -25.93
CA GLU A 108 -9.04 -23.37 -25.23
C GLU A 108 -8.77 -23.20 -23.74
N ILE A 109 -9.30 -22.13 -23.15
CA ILE A 109 -9.17 -21.83 -21.73
C ILE A 109 -10.54 -21.63 -21.09
N ASP A 110 -10.59 -21.81 -19.78
CA ASP A 110 -11.77 -21.51 -18.97
C ASP A 110 -11.90 -19.98 -18.81
N ILE A 111 -13.10 -19.47 -19.08
CA ILE A 111 -13.53 -18.12 -18.70
C ILE A 111 -14.40 -18.26 -17.44
N LEU A 112 -13.95 -17.67 -16.35
CA LEU A 112 -14.58 -17.75 -15.04
C LEU A 112 -15.29 -16.44 -14.71
N ASP A 113 -16.51 -16.52 -14.18
CA ASP A 113 -17.21 -15.37 -13.63
C ASP A 113 -16.76 -15.12 -12.19
N ARG A 114 -16.15 -13.96 -11.94
CA ARG A 114 -15.57 -13.59 -10.64
C ARG A 114 -16.62 -13.62 -9.53
N VAL A 115 -17.85 -13.20 -9.81
CA VAL A 115 -18.89 -13.10 -8.76
C VAL A 115 -19.32 -14.47 -8.24
N CYS A 116 -19.05 -15.54 -8.98
CA CYS A 116 -19.38 -16.92 -8.60
C CYS A 116 -18.21 -17.64 -7.91
N LEU A 117 -17.00 -17.06 -7.87
CA LEU A 117 -15.83 -17.72 -7.29
C LEU A 117 -15.90 -17.75 -5.75
N PRO A 118 -15.88 -18.94 -5.12
CA PRO A 118 -15.92 -19.01 -3.66
C PRO A 118 -14.61 -18.52 -3.04
N VAL A 119 -14.70 -18.01 -1.80
CA VAL A 119 -13.53 -17.68 -0.99
C VAL A 119 -12.62 -18.91 -0.85
N GLY A 120 -11.32 -18.72 -1.02
CA GLY A 120 -10.32 -19.77 -1.03
C GLY A 120 -10.20 -20.55 -2.34
N ALA A 121 -11.01 -20.25 -3.37
CA ALA A 121 -10.85 -20.86 -4.69
C ALA A 121 -9.47 -20.55 -5.27
N VAL A 122 -8.79 -21.59 -5.75
CA VAL A 122 -7.51 -21.48 -6.48
C VAL A 122 -7.74 -21.79 -7.95
N ILE A 123 -7.34 -20.85 -8.81
CA ILE A 123 -7.45 -20.94 -10.26
C ILE A 123 -6.03 -21.06 -10.80
N ASN A 124 -5.75 -22.16 -11.49
CA ASN A 124 -4.49 -22.35 -12.19
C ASN A 124 -4.62 -21.80 -13.61
N GLY A 125 -3.66 -20.97 -14.03
CA GLY A 125 -3.57 -20.52 -15.41
C GLY A 125 -3.16 -21.66 -16.36
N PRO A 126 -3.46 -21.55 -17.67
CA PRO A 126 -4.03 -20.37 -18.32
C PRO A 126 -5.57 -20.30 -18.18
N ALA A 127 -6.07 -19.14 -17.77
CA ALA A 127 -7.51 -18.89 -17.57
C ALA A 127 -7.81 -17.39 -17.67
N ILE A 128 -9.07 -17.03 -17.90
CA ILE A 128 -9.54 -15.65 -17.79
C ILE A 128 -10.59 -15.57 -16.69
N ILE A 129 -10.51 -14.55 -15.84
CA ILE A 129 -11.51 -14.24 -14.82
C ILE A 129 -12.16 -12.91 -15.22
N GLU A 130 -13.46 -12.94 -15.51
CA GLU A 130 -14.24 -11.76 -15.87
C GLU A 130 -15.04 -11.23 -14.69
N GLN A 131 -15.13 -9.91 -14.61
CA GLN A 131 -16.02 -9.17 -13.73
C GLN A 131 -16.71 -8.07 -14.56
N ALA A 132 -17.78 -7.47 -14.05
CA ALA A 132 -18.51 -6.42 -14.76
C ALA A 132 -17.66 -5.20 -15.15
N ASP A 133 -16.59 -4.91 -14.40
CA ASP A 133 -15.72 -3.75 -14.55
C ASP A 133 -14.27 -4.10 -14.95
N THR A 134 -13.90 -5.38 -15.01
CA THR A 134 -12.52 -5.79 -15.31
C THR A 134 -12.41 -7.21 -15.87
N THR A 135 -11.29 -7.49 -16.53
CA THR A 135 -10.93 -8.83 -17.01
C THR A 135 -9.50 -9.14 -16.58
N THR A 136 -9.34 -10.17 -15.74
CA THR A 136 -8.03 -10.64 -15.27
C THR A 136 -7.59 -11.83 -16.10
N VAL A 137 -6.43 -11.71 -16.72
CA VAL A 137 -5.83 -12.76 -17.55
C VAL A 137 -4.76 -13.49 -16.74
N LEU A 138 -4.92 -14.82 -16.57
CA LEU A 138 -3.93 -15.69 -15.96
C LEU A 138 -3.15 -16.40 -17.05
N HIS A 139 -1.86 -16.09 -17.14
CA HIS A 139 -0.93 -16.78 -18.03
C HIS A 139 -0.55 -18.17 -17.47
N LYS A 140 0.17 -18.97 -18.28
CA LYS A 140 0.81 -20.20 -17.80
C LYS A 140 1.74 -19.91 -16.62
N SER A 141 1.80 -20.84 -15.66
CA SER A 141 2.60 -20.71 -14.42
C SER A 141 2.18 -19.54 -13.52
N TRP A 142 0.93 -19.08 -13.66
CA TRP A 142 0.29 -18.20 -12.69
C TRP A 142 -0.85 -18.92 -12.00
N THR A 143 -1.06 -18.57 -10.74
CA THR A 143 -2.21 -18.99 -9.95
C THR A 143 -2.92 -17.74 -9.42
N ALA A 144 -4.23 -17.80 -9.28
CA ALA A 144 -5.02 -16.81 -8.57
C ALA A 144 -5.75 -17.45 -7.40
N MET A 145 -5.82 -16.76 -6.27
CA MET A 145 -6.57 -17.18 -5.10
C MET A 145 -7.60 -16.11 -4.72
N ALA A 146 -8.85 -16.51 -4.56
CA ALA A 146 -9.91 -15.65 -4.03
C ALA A 146 -9.72 -15.48 -2.52
N LEU A 147 -9.41 -14.27 -2.07
CA LEU A 147 -9.28 -13.96 -0.64
C LEU A 147 -10.64 -13.62 -0.02
N GLU A 148 -10.73 -13.76 1.29
CA GLU A 148 -11.92 -13.38 2.08
C GLU A 148 -12.22 -11.88 1.99
N SER A 149 -11.19 -11.05 1.76
CA SER A 149 -11.28 -9.61 1.50
C SER A 149 -11.92 -9.24 0.16
N GLY A 150 -12.28 -10.23 -0.67
CA GLY A 150 -12.78 -10.01 -2.03
C GLY A 150 -11.69 -9.82 -3.08
N GLU A 151 -10.42 -9.74 -2.67
CA GLU A 151 -9.27 -9.58 -3.58
C GLU A 151 -8.94 -10.88 -4.32
N LEU A 152 -8.23 -10.75 -5.45
CA LEU A 152 -7.58 -11.86 -6.14
C LEU A 152 -6.07 -11.74 -5.94
N LEU A 153 -5.48 -12.68 -5.18
CA LEU A 153 -4.04 -12.77 -5.05
C LEU A 153 -3.47 -13.57 -6.22
N LEU A 154 -2.71 -12.90 -7.09
CA LEU A 154 -2.00 -13.55 -8.19
C LEU A 154 -0.57 -13.87 -7.78
N LYS A 155 -0.15 -15.11 -8.04
CA LYS A 155 1.21 -15.56 -7.78
C LYS A 155 1.76 -16.27 -9.01
N LYS A 156 2.98 -15.91 -9.39
CA LYS A 156 3.77 -16.66 -10.36
C LYS A 156 4.48 -17.81 -9.65
N GLU A 157 4.40 -19.00 -10.22
CA GLU A 157 5.20 -20.16 -9.82
C GLU A 157 6.67 -19.98 -10.19
#